data_AF-A0A946JUY9-F1
#
_entry.id   AF-A0A946JUY9-F1
#
_cell.length_a   1.000
_cell.length_b   1.000
_cell.length_c   1.000
_cell.angle_alpha   90.00
_cell.angle_beta   90.00
_cell.angle_gamma   90.00
#
_symmetry.space_group_name_H-M   'P 1'
#
loop_
_entity.id
_entity.type
_entity.pdbx_description
1 polymer ?
#
loop_
_entity_poly.entity_id
_entity_poly.type
_entity_poly.pdbx_seq_one_letter_code
_entity_poly.pdbx_strand_id
1 'polypeptide(L)' 'MIEDIGLSKLNIYNDSMKLSNKIWDIVNVLDYFVKDTIGKQLVRSADSISANISEGYGRYSFKENI' A
#
# COMPACT_ATOMS: atom_id res chain seq x y z
N MET A 1 9.54 -17.82 -19.52
CA MET A 1 9.43 -16.58 -18.73
C MET A 1 8.00 -16.13 -18.88
N ILE A 2 7.15 -16.44 -17.92
CA ILE A 2 5.75 -16.00 -17.96
C ILE A 2 5.79 -14.52 -17.63
N GLU A 3 5.38 -13.66 -18.56
CA GLU A 3 5.22 -12.24 -18.28
C GLU A 3 4.24 -12.11 -17.11
N ASP A 4 4.67 -11.47 -16.03
CA ASP A 4 3.77 -11.09 -14.94
C ASP A 4 2.68 -10.18 -15.53
N ILE A 5 1.47 -10.70 -15.73
CA ILE A 5 0.27 -9.90 -16.04
C ILE A 5 -0.27 -9.26 -14.74
N GLY A 6 0.44 -9.44 -13.62
CA GLY A 6 -0.04 -9.24 -12.26
C GLY A 6 -0.12 -7.80 -11.78
N LEU A 7 -0.44 -7.71 -10.48
CA LEU A 7 -0.68 -6.51 -9.68
C LEU A 7 0.37 -5.40 -9.90
N SER A 8 1.62 -5.76 -10.19
CA SER A 8 2.73 -4.84 -10.47
C SER A 8 2.53 -3.99 -11.74
N LYS A 9 1.65 -4.39 -12.67
CA LYS A 9 1.29 -3.61 -13.86
C LYS A 9 0.24 -2.53 -13.59
N LEU A 10 -0.44 -2.56 -12.44
CA LEU A 10 -1.41 -1.54 -12.08
C LEU A 10 -0.68 -0.27 -11.62
N ASN A 11 -0.72 0.78 -12.46
CA ASN A 11 -0.13 2.08 -12.11
C ASN A 11 -0.63 2.59 -10.76
N ILE A 12 -1.92 2.43 -10.47
CA ILE A 12 -2.51 2.85 -9.20
C ILE A 12 -1.93 2.09 -7.98
N TYR A 13 -1.63 0.80 -8.14
CA TYR A 13 -0.96 0.01 -7.10
C TYR A 13 0.45 0.53 -6.87
N ASN A 14 1.22 0.72 -7.94
CA ASN A 14 2.58 1.25 -7.86
C ASN A 14 2.63 2.65 -7.25
N ASP A 15 1.69 3.52 -7.61
CA ASP A 15 1.62 4.88 -7.07
C ASP A 15 1.22 4.89 -5.61
N SER A 16 0.35 3.98 -5.17
CA SER A 16 0.06 3.79 -3.74
C SER A 16 1.27 3.29 -2.95
N MET A 17 2.07 2.38 -3.50
CA MET A 17 3.32 1.93 -2.87
C MET A 17 4.36 3.06 -2.77
N LYS A 18 4.48 3.90 -3.82
CA LYS A 18 5.34 5.10 -3.77
C LYS A 18 4.85 6.09 -2.72
N LEU A 19 3.55 6.26 -2.57
CA LEU A 19 2.96 7.11 -1.53
C LEU A 19 3.32 6.58 -0.13
N SER A 20 3.14 5.29 0.12
CA SER A 20 3.58 4.62 1.35
C SER A 20 5.03 4.93 1.68
N ASN A 21 5.95 4.70 0.74
CA ASN A 21 7.37 4.97 0.96
C ASN A 21 7.63 6.44 1.34
N LYS A 22 6.99 7.39 0.67
CA LYS A 22 7.11 8.83 1.02
C LYS A 22 6.59 9.12 2.42
N ILE A 23 5.48 8.51 2.83
CA ILE A 23 4.92 8.68 4.18
C ILE A 23 5.86 8.09 5.23
N TRP A 24 6.44 6.91 4.95
CA TRP A 24 7.48 6.32 5.80
C TRP A 24 8.69 7.24 5.97
N ASP A 25 9.21 7.82 4.88
CA ASP A 25 10.34 8.76 4.93
C ASP A 25 10.01 10.00 5.78
N ILE A 26 8.81 10.56 5.63
CA ILE A 26 8.34 11.70 6.42
C ILE A 26 8.23 11.32 7.90
N VAL A 27 7.61 10.19 8.22
CA VAL A 27 7.38 9.77 9.61
C VAL A 27 8.68 9.38 10.31
N ASN A 28 9.65 8.82 9.59
CA ASN A 28 10.93 8.37 10.15
C ASN A 28 11.76 9.50 10.77
N VAL A 29 11.65 10.73 10.24
CA VAL A 29 12.39 11.89 10.78
C VAL A 29 11.66 12.62 11.91
N LEU A 30 10.43 12.22 12.25
CA LEU A 30 9.67 12.84 13.34
C LEU A 30 10.18 12.41 14.72
N ASP A 31 10.07 13.34 15.66
CA ASP A 31 10.31 13.07 17.08
C ASP A 31 9.35 12.00 17.62
N TYR A 32 9.79 11.31 18.68
CA TYR A 32 9.11 10.14 19.22
C TYR A 32 7.61 10.35 19.46
N PHE A 33 7.22 11.46 20.09
CA PHE A 33 5.81 11.71 20.41
C PHE A 33 4.92 11.85 19.17
N VAL A 34 5.36 12.60 18.16
CA VAL A 34 4.60 12.79 16.92
C VAL A 34 4.56 11.49 16.10
N LYS A 35 5.69 10.78 16.05
CA LYS A 35 5.83 9.48 15.41
C LYS A 35 4.88 8.44 16.02
N ASP A 36 4.81 8.36 17.34
CA ASP A 36 4.00 7.39 18.07
C ASP A 36 2.49 7.68 17.98
N THR A 37 2.12 8.96 17.88
CA THR A 37 0.72 9.38 17.80
C THR A 37 0.21 9.38 16.36
N ILE A 38 0.47 10.47 15.62
CA ILE A 38 -0.05 10.66 14.27
C ILE A 38 0.78 9.92 13.22
N GLY A 39 2.10 9.76 13.44
CA GLY A 39 2.98 9.08 12.49
C GLY A 39 2.57 7.63 12.22
N LYS A 40 2.30 6.86 13.27
CA LYS A 40 1.82 5.48 13.15
C LYS A 40 0.48 5.39 12.42
N GLN A 41 -0.44 6.33 12.66
CA GLN A 41 -1.73 6.37 11.96
C GLN A 41 -1.54 6.65 10.47
N LEU A 42 -0.70 7.63 10.12
CA LEU A 42 -0.39 7.98 8.72
C LEU A 42 0.21 6.79 7.97
N VAL A 43 1.20 6.11 8.55
CA VAL A 43 1.82 4.92 7.96
C VAL A 43 0.78 3.84 7.69
N ARG A 44 -0.04 3.50 8.70
CA ARG A 44 -1.09 2.47 8.56
C ARG A 44 -2.11 2.83 7.48
N SER A 45 -2.54 4.08 7.44
CA SER A 45 -3.50 4.55 6.43
C SER A 45 -2.92 4.51 5.02
N ALA A 46 -1.66 4.91 4.83
CA ALA A 46 -1.01 4.87 3.53
C ALA A 46 -0.81 3.43 3.03
N ASP A 47 -0.27 2.54 3.86
CA ASP A 47 -0.03 1.13 3.53
C ASP A 47 -1.34 0.36 3.27
N SER A 48 -2.43 0.76 3.92
CA SER A 48 -3.75 0.17 3.70
C SER A 48 -4.25 0.36 2.26
N ILE A 49 -3.84 1.43 1.56
CA ILE A 49 -4.30 1.69 0.19
C ILE A 49 -3.81 0.61 -0.77
N SER A 50 -2.49 0.33 -0.77
CA SER A 50 -1.91 -0.70 -1.63
C SER A 50 -2.38 -2.10 -1.24
N ALA A 51 -2.57 -2.36 0.06
CA ALA A 51 -3.12 -3.61 0.57
C ALA A 51 -4.55 -3.86 0.05
N ASN A 52 -5.43 -2.86 0.12
CA ASN A 52 -6.81 -2.98 -0.40
C ASN A 52 -6.85 -3.16 -1.92
N ILE A 53 -5.96 -2.49 -2.67
CA ILE A 53 -5.84 -2.68 -4.12
C ILE A 53 -5.39 -4.12 -4.43
N SER A 54 -4.39 -4.63 -3.71
CA SER A 54 -3.90 -6.00 -3.85
C SER A 54 -4.99 -7.03 -3.55
N GLU A 55 -5.73 -6.84 -2.46
CA GLU A 55 -6.80 -7.73 -2.02
C GLU A 55 -7.96 -7.72 -3.03
N GLY A 56 -8.39 -6.53 -3.47
CA GLY A 56 -9.40 -6.39 -4.51
C GLY A 56 -9.00 -7.03 -5.83
N TYR A 57 -7.75 -6.83 -6.27
CA TYR A 57 -7.20 -7.46 -7.47
C TYR A 57 -7.21 -9.00 -7.36
N GLY A 58 -6.84 -9.54 -6.20
CA GLY A 58 -6.92 -10.96 -5.88
C GLY A 58 -8.34 -11.51 -6.01
N ARG A 59 -9.34 -10.82 -5.43
CA ARG A 59 -10.77 -11.21 -5.50
C ARG A 59 -11.36 -11.22 -6.91
N TYR A 60 -11.01 -10.27 -7.78
CA TYR A 60 -11.52 -10.27 -9.15
C TYR A 60 -10.78 -11.26 -10.07
N SER A 61 -9.53 -11.60 -9.73
CA SER A 61 -8.72 -12.55 -10.51
C SER A 61 -9.02 -14.01 -10.12
N PHE A 62 -9.26 -14.28 -8.84
CA PHE A 62 -9.81 -15.53 -8.35
C PHE A 62 -11.32 -15.37 -8.20
N LYS A 63 -12.06 -15.79 -9.21
CA LYS A 63 -13.53 -15.94 -9.19
C LYS A 63 -13.97 -16.54 -7.85
N GLU A 64 -14.38 -15.72 -6.88
CA GLU A 64 -15.12 -16.18 -5.71
C GLU A 64 -16.52 -16.57 -6.20
N ASN A 65 -16.62 -17.79 -6.74
CA ASN A 65 -17.90 -18.46 -6.91
C ASN A 65 -18.30 -19.00 -5.53
N ILE A 66 -19.17 -18.27 -4.83
CA ILE A 66 -20.00 -18.84 -3.76
C ILE A 66 -21.07 -19.73 -4.41
#